data_AF-A0AAV4I7P6-F1
#
_entry.id   AF-A0AAV4I7P6-F1
#
_cell.length_a   1.000
_cell.length_b   1.000
_cell.length_c   1.000
_cell.angle_alpha   90.00
_cell.angle_beta   90.00
_cell.angle_gamma   90.00
#
_symmetry.space_group_name_H-M   'P 1'
#
loop_
_entity.id
_entity.type
_entity.pdbx_description
1 polymer ?
#
loop_
_entity_poly.entity_id
_entity_poly.type
_entity_poly.pdbx_seq_one_letter_code
_entity_poly.pdbx_strand_id
1 'polypeptide(L)'
;MWVDGQGDRPVVLRPGFQSRKRMCMVFFNYSGLIVVDILPQYTTMTATYYVQNVLSELKSAINEQRPKVSTSRILLLNDNAGPHKTRATTQSLRS
;
A
#
# COMPACT_ATOMS: atom_id res chain seq x y z
N MET A 1 6.57 -11.55 -28.17
CA MET A 1 6.77 -12.33 -29.40
C MET A 1 6.65 -11.35 -30.54
N TRP A 2 7.75 -11.09 -31.25
CA TRP A 2 7.70 -10.26 -32.46
C TRP A 2 7.14 -11.15 -33.58
N VAL A 3 6.08 -10.70 -34.24
CA VAL A 3 5.45 -11.41 -35.36
C VAL A 3 5.80 -10.65 -36.63
N ASP A 4 6.36 -11.35 -37.62
CA ASP A 4 6.92 -10.82 -38.85
C ASP A 4 5.85 -10.47 -39.90
N GLY A 5 4.89 -9.60 -39.55
CA GLY A 5 3.97 -8.96 -40.50
C GLY A 5 3.00 -9.88 -41.28
N GLN A 6 3.19 -11.20 -41.27
CA GLN A 6 2.41 -12.21 -42.00
C GLN A 6 1.65 -13.16 -41.05
N GLY A 7 1.92 -13.11 -39.75
CA GLY A 7 1.23 -13.90 -38.74
C GLY A 7 0.03 -13.17 -38.12
N ASP A 8 -1.02 -13.93 -37.79
CA ASP A 8 -2.19 -13.38 -37.10
C ASP A 8 -1.79 -12.72 -35.77
N ARG A 9 -2.38 -11.56 -35.51
CA ARG A 9 -2.15 -10.83 -34.25
C ARG A 9 -2.62 -11.70 -33.07
N PRO A 10 -1.79 -11.87 -32.01
CA PRO A 10 -2.22 -12.58 -30.82
C PRO A 10 -3.50 -11.97 -30.24
N VAL A 11 -4.51 -12.80 -30.03
CA VAL A 11 -5.74 -12.40 -29.35
C VAL A 11 -5.44 -12.25 -27.86
N VAL A 12 -5.42 -11.01 -27.38
CA VAL A 12 -5.26 -10.72 -25.95
C VAL A 12 -6.63 -10.86 -25.28
N LEU A 13 -6.81 -11.93 -24.50
CA LEU A 13 -7.97 -12.05 -23.62
C LEU A 13 -7.99 -10.84 -22.67
N ARG A 14 -9.11 -10.12 -22.62
CA ARG A 14 -9.33 -9.03 -21.66
C ARG A 14 -10.03 -9.62 -20.45
N PRO A 15 -9.31 -9.96 -19.37
CA PRO A 15 -9.97 -10.46 -18.16
C PRO A 15 -10.95 -9.40 -17.63
N GLY A 16 -12.13 -9.84 -17.21
CA GLY A 16 -13.18 -8.94 -16.71
C GLY A 16 -12.76 -8.18 -15.43
N PHE A 17 -13.54 -7.16 -15.07
CA PHE A 17 -13.32 -6.27 -13.92
C PHE A 17 -13.18 -7.00 -12.55
N GLN A 18 -13.65 -8.24 -12.48
CA GLN A 18 -13.56 -9.17 -11.33
C GLN A 18 -12.40 -10.16 -11.44
N SER A 19 -11.39 -9.88 -12.26
CA SER A 19 -10.13 -10.64 -12.26
C SER A 19 -9.54 -10.73 -10.84
N ARG A 20 -8.76 -11.79 -10.58
CA ARG A 20 -8.21 -12.16 -9.27
C ARG A 20 -7.23 -11.12 -8.70
N LYS A 21 -7.71 -9.91 -8.40
CA LYS A 21 -6.92 -8.77 -7.93
C LYS A 21 -6.75 -8.81 -6.42
N ARG A 22 -5.56 -8.41 -5.97
CA ARG A 22 -5.22 -8.15 -4.57
C ARG A 22 -4.82 -6.70 -4.44
N MET A 23 -5.19 -6.07 -3.32
CA MET A 23 -4.75 -4.73 -2.98
C MET A 23 -3.37 -4.81 -2.35
N CYS A 24 -2.43 -4.05 -2.87
CA CYS A 24 -1.07 -3.93 -2.34
C CYS A 24 -0.86 -2.49 -1.89
N MET A 25 -0.29 -2.31 -0.70
CA MET A 25 0.05 -1.02 -0.14
C MET A 25 1.55 -0.97 0.14
N VAL A 26 2.21 0.08 -0.35
CA VAL A 26 3.66 0.22 -0.28
C VAL A 26 4.00 1.54 0.36
N PHE A 27 4.80 1.49 1.42
CA PHE A 27 5.41 2.66 2.06
C PHE A 27 6.90 2.67 1.80
N PHE A 28 7.41 3.82 1.39
CA PHE A 28 8.82 4.01 1.08
C PHE A 28 9.24 5.44 1.43
N ASN A 29 10.55 5.65 1.54
CA ASN A 29 11.15 6.96 1.65
C ASN A 29 12.31 7.09 0.64
N TYR A 30 13.09 8.17 0.74
CA TYR A 30 14.24 8.38 -0.15
C TYR A 30 15.33 7.30 -0.06
N SER A 31 15.38 6.54 1.04
CA SER A 31 16.33 5.46 1.27
C SER A 31 15.83 4.10 0.77
N GLY A 32 14.54 3.96 0.45
CA GLY A 32 13.96 2.73 -0.07
C GLY A 32 12.63 2.35 0.56
N LEU A 33 12.27 1.08 0.39
CA LEU A 33 11.03 0.47 0.89
C LEU A 33 11.06 0.33 2.42
N ILE A 34 9.90 0.53 3.06
CA ILE A 34 9.71 0.40 4.51
C ILE A 34 8.74 -0.74 4.82
N VAL A 35 7.51 -0.68 4.27
CA VAL A 35 6.46 -1.69 4.48
C VAL A 35 5.79 -2.01 3.16
N VAL A 36 5.51 -3.31 2.94
CA VAL A 36 4.68 -3.81 1.84
C VAL A 36 3.61 -4.71 2.44
N ASP A 37 2.36 -4.24 2.39
CA ASP A 37 1.20 -5.00 2.85
C ASP A 37 0.38 -5.47 1.64
N ILE A 38 0.07 -6.76 1.59
CA ILE A 38 -0.74 -7.35 0.52
C ILE A 38 -1.98 -7.97 1.15
N LEU A 39 -3.11 -7.34 0.88
CA LEU A 39 -4.40 -7.82 1.36
C LEU A 39 -4.77 -9.17 0.70
N PRO A 40 -5.50 -10.03 1.44
CA PRO A 40 -6.10 -11.23 0.87
C PRO A 40 -6.97 -10.92 -0.35
N GLN A 41 -7.22 -11.95 -1.16
CA GLN A 41 -8.06 -11.78 -2.34
C GLN A 41 -9.49 -11.38 -1.95
N TYR A 42 -10.08 -10.48 -2.72
CA TYR A 42 -11.46 -9.99 -2.52
C TYR A 42 -11.72 -9.26 -1.19
N THR A 43 -10.67 -8.83 -0.48
CA THR A 43 -10.80 -7.96 0.69
C THR A 43 -10.49 -6.51 0.32
N THR A 44 -10.95 -5.58 1.16
CA THR A 44 -10.75 -4.14 0.98
C THR A 44 -10.11 -3.57 2.23
N MET A 45 -9.24 -2.57 2.06
CA MET A 45 -8.63 -1.86 3.16
C MET A 45 -9.70 -1.18 4.01
N THR A 46 -9.72 -1.49 5.31
CA THR A 46 -10.57 -0.81 6.30
C THR A 46 -9.71 0.07 7.19
N ALA A 47 -10.33 1.06 7.83
CA ALA A 47 -9.61 1.91 8.77
C ALA A 47 -8.99 1.11 9.93
N THR A 48 -9.70 0.11 10.44
CA THR A 48 -9.23 -0.77 11.51
C THR A 48 -7.99 -1.54 11.07
N TYR A 49 -8.03 -2.17 9.89
CA TYR A 49 -6.89 -2.91 9.34
C TYR A 49 -5.69 -1.98 9.10
N TYR A 50 -5.95 -0.80 8.50
CA TYR A 50 -4.93 0.19 8.22
C TYR A 50 -4.22 0.65 9.50
N VAL A 51 -4.95 0.89 10.58
CA VAL A 51 -4.36 1.31 11.86
C VAL A 51 -3.62 0.17 12.57
N GLN A 52 -4.25 -0.99 12.67
CA GLN A 52 -3.76 -2.08 13.52
C GLN A 52 -2.61 -2.87 12.91
N ASN A 53 -2.55 -2.96 11.58
CA ASN A 53 -1.53 -3.75 10.88
C ASN A 53 -0.55 -2.83 10.16
N VAL A 54 -1.04 -1.96 9.28
CA VAL A 54 -0.18 -1.19 8.39
C VAL A 54 0.56 -0.06 9.11
N LEU A 55 -0.15 0.80 9.85
CA LEU A 55 0.47 1.92 10.56
C LEU A 55 1.30 1.49 11.77
N SER A 56 0.90 0.42 12.45
CA SER A 56 1.66 -0.13 13.58
C SER A 56 3.01 -0.68 13.11
N GLU A 57 3.02 -1.48 12.04
CA GLU A 57 4.24 -2.00 11.42
C GLU A 57 5.11 -0.87 10.87
N LEU A 58 4.50 0.09 10.17
CA LEU A 58 5.22 1.25 9.62
C LEU A 58 5.95 2.04 10.72
N LYS A 59 5.31 2.26 11.86
CA LYS A 59 5.94 2.94 13.01
C LYS A 59 7.09 2.11 13.59
N SER A 60 6.93 0.79 13.72
CA SER A 60 8.01 -0.10 14.20
C SER A 60 9.21 -0.05 13.27
N ALA A 61 8.99 -0.26 11.98
CA ALA A 61 10.04 -0.27 10.96
C ALA A 61 10.79 1.07 10.90
N ILE A 62 10.06 2.19 11.01
CA ILE A 62 10.66 3.52 11.07
C ILE A 62 11.52 3.71 12.33
N ASN A 63 11.03 3.27 13.49
CA ASN A 63 11.78 3.36 14.75
C ASN A 63 13.06 2.53 14.70
N GLU A 64 13.02 1.34 14.09
CA GLU A 64 14.18 0.48 13.89
C GLU A 64 15.21 1.11 12.93
N GLN A 65 14.74 1.70 11.82
CA GLN A 65 15.62 2.37 10.85
C GLN A 65 16.21 3.68 11.40
N ARG A 66 15.48 4.39 12.27
CA ARG A 66 15.85 5.73 12.76
C ARG A 66 15.56 5.90 14.26
N PRO A 67 16.23 5.16 15.16
CA PRO A 67 15.92 5.14 16.59
C PRO A 67 16.13 6.50 17.29
N LYS A 68 16.93 7.40 16.70
CA LYS A 68 17.23 8.73 17.24
C LYS A 68 16.26 9.82 16.77
N VAL A 69 15.39 9.53 15.80
CA VAL A 69 14.45 10.49 15.23
C VAL A 69 13.07 10.17 15.77
N SER A 70 12.47 11.11 16.51
CA SER A 70 11.08 10.97 16.95
C SER A 70 10.15 10.86 15.74
N THR A 71 9.20 9.92 15.81
CA THR A 71 8.11 9.75 14.83
C THR A 71 7.33 11.04 14.58
N SER A 72 7.26 11.95 15.56
CA SER A 72 6.64 13.28 15.43
C SER A 72 7.24 14.16 14.33
N ARG A 73 8.48 13.89 13.90
CA ARG A 73 9.17 14.63 12.84
C ARG A 73 9.00 14.00 11.46
N ILE A 74 8.19 12.95 11.35
CA ILE A 74 7.99 12.20 10.12
C ILE A 74 6.67 12.61 9.49
N LEU A 75 6.73 13.02 8.23
CA LEU A 75 5.56 13.40 7.46
C LEU A 75 5.10 12.20 6.63
N LEU A 76 3.85 11.80 6.85
CA LEU A 76 3.18 10.81 6.02
C LEU A 76 2.48 11.51 4.85
N LEU A 77 2.84 11.15 3.63
CA LEU A 77 2.12 11.54 2.42
C LEU A 77 1.30 10.36 1.93
N ASN A 78 -0.03 10.48 1.97
CA ASN A 78 -0.96 9.52 1.41
C ASN A 78 -2.16 10.24 0.77
N ASP A 79 -3.00 9.48 0.06
CA ASP A 79 -4.22 10.00 -0.55
C ASP A 79 -5.38 10.09 0.44
N ASN A 80 -6.42 10.83 0.04
CA ASN A 80 -7.60 11.14 0.86
C ASN A 80 -8.66 10.02 0.89
N ALA A 81 -8.27 8.75 0.78
CA ALA A 81 -9.20 7.62 0.82
C ALA A 81 -9.96 7.52 2.15
N GLY A 82 -11.14 6.88 2.12
CA GLY A 82 -12.00 6.73 3.30
C GLY A 82 -11.26 6.17 4.53
N PRO A 83 -10.57 5.02 4.42
CA PRO A 83 -9.79 4.45 5.52
C PRO A 83 -8.69 5.37 6.08
N HIS A 84 -8.14 6.28 5.27
CA HIS A 84 -7.00 7.12 5.67
C HIS A 84 -7.43 8.34 6.50
N LYS A 85 -8.68 8.77 6.39
CA LYS A 85 -9.19 10.00 7.02
C LYS A 85 -10.04 9.77 8.26
N THR A 86 -10.21 8.52 8.68
CA THR A 86 -11.04 8.23 9.85
C THR A 86 -10.45 8.81 11.14
N ARG A 87 -11.29 8.98 12.16
CA ARG A 87 -10.83 9.42 13.48
C ARG A 87 -9.79 8.46 14.08
N ALA A 88 -9.99 7.15 13.92
CA ALA A 88 -9.05 6.15 14.40
C ALA A 88 -7.66 6.32 13.74
N THR A 89 -7.64 6.54 12.43
CA THR A 89 -6.41 6.75 11.67
C THR A 89 -5.70 8.03 12.05
N THR A 90 -6.43 9.14 12.11
CA THR A 90 -5.86 10.44 12.48
C THR A 90 -5.37 10.48 13.92
N GLN A 91 -6.03 9.77 14.85
CA GLN A 91 -5.56 9.62 16.21
C GLN A 91 -4.29 8.78 16.28
N SER A 92 -4.23 7.66 15.56
CA SER A 92 -3.00 6.85 15.46
C SER A 92 -1.84 7.67 14.91
N LEU A 93 -2.02 8.53 13.91
CA LEU A 93 -0.92 9.34 13.37
C LEU A 93 -0.43 10.44 14.32
N ARG A 94 -1.21 10.82 15.34
CA ARG A 94 -0.86 11.85 16.33
C ARG A 94 -0.15 11.31 17.56
N SER A 95 -0.26 10.00 17.83
CA SER A 95 0.38 9.29 18.94
C SER A 95 1.78 8.83 18.58
#